data_AF-A0A5A5RMB2-F1
#
_entry.id   AF-A0A5A5RMB2-F1
#
_cell.length_a   1.000
_cell.length_b   1.000
_cell.length_c   1.000
_cell.angle_alpha   90.00
_cell.angle_beta   90.00
_cell.angle_gamma   90.00
#
_symmetry.space_group_name_H-M   'P 1'
#
loop_
_entity.id
_entity.type
_entity.pdbx_description
1 polymer ?
#
loop_
_entity_poly.entity_id
_entity_poly.type
_entity_poly.pdbx_seq_one_letter_code
_entity_poly.pdbx_strand_id
1 'polypeptide(L)'
;MFETRSLFYKAEKVNEAANKMEGECPHIGFLQRLYQQSKQVSQIIAYIWRWADENNEKYAEQKRVANLLRTYFEHPTSDQGLKEGKNADHLKKLFGANPNQPLETVDESDPAYLLKQVFFPQGNPPDEYIFPIFDKCELGEINPSLGYLFEVTYSSFIGQILDADNNAPELFKMIIPYPPEPSWGNATLNADDLSDWISNRKPGKYFADNPYIPTTCS
;
A
#
# COMPACT_ATOMS: atom_id res chain seq x y z
N MET A 1 15.07 -7.59 13.23
CA MET A 1 15.84 -6.99 12.12
C MET A 1 16.37 -8.00 11.08
N PHE A 2 16.19 -9.32 11.27
CA PHE A 2 16.61 -10.33 10.26
C PHE A 2 15.64 -10.46 9.08
N GLU A 3 14.35 -10.19 9.27
CA GLU A 3 13.33 -10.39 8.24
C GLU A 3 13.37 -9.34 7.13
N THR A 4 13.60 -8.06 7.45
CA THR A 4 13.72 -6.99 6.44
C THR A 4 14.87 -7.25 5.46
N ARG A 5 16.03 -7.70 5.94
CA ARG A 5 17.18 -8.05 5.08
C ARG A 5 16.84 -9.14 4.06
N SER A 6 16.00 -10.10 4.44
CA SER A 6 15.56 -11.16 3.52
C SER A 6 14.66 -10.62 2.41
N LEU A 7 13.84 -9.60 2.69
CA LEU A 7 12.97 -8.94 1.72
C LEU A 7 13.76 -8.18 0.67
N PHE A 8 14.72 -7.35 1.09
CA PHE A 8 15.62 -6.66 0.17
C PHE A 8 16.34 -7.64 -0.76
N TYR A 9 16.84 -8.74 -0.20
CA TYR A 9 17.53 -9.77 -0.99
C TYR A 9 16.58 -10.46 -1.98
N LYS A 10 15.36 -10.82 -1.58
CA LYS A 10 14.35 -11.40 -2.49
C LYS A 10 14.05 -10.45 -3.65
N ALA A 11 13.74 -9.18 -3.37
CA ALA A 11 13.47 -8.16 -4.38
C ALA A 11 14.64 -7.96 -5.34
N GLU A 12 15.86 -7.89 -4.81
CA GLU A 12 17.08 -7.80 -5.62
C GLU A 12 17.19 -8.98 -6.59
N LYS A 13 16.97 -10.21 -6.10
CA LYS A 13 17.05 -11.42 -6.94
C LYS A 13 15.96 -11.50 -8.00
N VAL A 14 14.75 -11.02 -7.70
CA VAL A 14 13.68 -10.91 -8.70
C VAL A 14 14.05 -9.91 -9.79
N ASN A 15 14.60 -8.74 -9.43
CA ASN A 15 15.05 -7.75 -10.41
C ASN A 15 16.23 -8.24 -11.25
N GLU A 16 17.20 -8.93 -10.64
CA GLU A 16 18.29 -9.58 -11.37
C GLU A 16 17.78 -10.61 -12.37
N ALA A 17 16.77 -11.40 -11.99
CA ALA A 17 16.16 -12.39 -12.86
C ALA A 17 15.40 -11.74 -14.03
N ALA A 18 14.62 -10.67 -13.76
CA ALA A 18 13.93 -9.87 -14.77
C ALA A 18 14.91 -9.34 -15.84
N ASN A 19 16.03 -8.77 -15.41
CA ASN A 19 17.02 -8.20 -16.34
C ASN A 19 17.74 -9.24 -17.21
N LYS A 20 17.79 -10.50 -16.78
CA LYS A 20 18.49 -11.59 -17.49
C LYS A 20 17.58 -12.36 -18.45
N MET A 21 16.26 -12.29 -18.28
CA MET A 21 15.32 -12.97 -19.15
C MET A 21 14.91 -12.04 -20.31
N GLU A 22 15.39 -12.33 -21.52
CA GLU A 22 14.87 -11.74 -22.75
C GLU A 22 13.47 -12.33 -23.05
N GLY A 23 12.46 -11.90 -22.27
CA GLY A 23 11.06 -12.32 -22.43
C GLY A 23 10.23 -12.14 -21.16
N GLU A 24 8.91 -12.01 -21.31
CA GLU A 24 7.97 -11.90 -20.19
C GLU A 24 7.83 -13.26 -19.49
N CYS A 25 8.49 -13.44 -18.34
CA CYS A 25 8.20 -14.54 -17.43
C CYS A 25 6.99 -14.14 -16.57
N PRO A 26 5.82 -14.81 -16.68
CA PRO A 26 4.63 -14.43 -15.92
C PRO A 26 4.84 -14.42 -14.41
N HIS A 27 5.69 -15.33 -13.91
CA HIS A 27 6.02 -15.40 -12.49
C HIS A 27 6.83 -14.19 -12.01
N ILE A 28 7.80 -13.71 -12.80
CA ILE A 28 8.56 -12.52 -12.47
C ILE A 28 7.66 -11.28 -12.50
N GLY A 29 6.79 -11.18 -13.52
CA GLY A 29 5.80 -10.11 -13.62
C GLY A 29 4.86 -10.09 -12.41
N PHE A 30 4.39 -11.26 -11.97
CA PHE A 30 3.59 -11.39 -10.75
C PHE A 30 4.33 -10.89 -9.50
N LEU A 31 5.59 -11.31 -9.28
CA LEU A 31 6.37 -10.88 -8.11
C LEU A 31 6.66 -9.37 -8.13
N GLN A 32 7.00 -8.81 -9.30
CA GLN A 32 7.22 -7.37 -9.44
C GLN A 32 5.95 -6.57 -9.18
N ARG A 33 4.80 -7.04 -9.69
CA ARG A 33 3.48 -6.44 -9.40
C ARG A 33 3.20 -6.46 -7.90
N LEU A 34 3.44 -7.59 -7.24
CA LEU A 34 3.23 -7.73 -5.79
C LEU A 34 4.11 -6.77 -4.98
N TYR A 35 5.39 -6.65 -5.32
CA TYR A 35 6.29 -5.71 -4.63
C TYR A 35 5.93 -4.25 -4.89
N GLN A 36 5.44 -3.94 -6.09
CA GLN A 36 4.98 -2.60 -6.42
C GLN A 36 3.68 -2.24 -5.68
N GLN A 37 2.74 -3.17 -5.59
CA GLN A 37 1.54 -3.04 -4.75
C GLN A 37 1.94 -2.76 -3.30
N SER A 38 2.89 -3.56 -2.79
CA SER A 38 3.37 -3.41 -1.43
C SER A 38 3.95 -2.03 -1.16
N LYS A 39 4.81 -1.57 -2.07
CA LYS A 39 5.42 -0.24 -2.04
C LYS A 39 4.36 0.85 -1.98
N GLN A 40 3.37 0.82 -2.86
CA GLN A 40 2.33 1.85 -2.92
C GLN A 40 1.48 1.87 -1.65
N VAL A 41 1.11 0.71 -1.08
CA VAL A 41 0.39 0.66 0.20
C VAL A 41 1.25 1.23 1.33
N SER A 42 2.54 0.88 1.38
CA SER A 42 3.49 1.44 2.36
C SER A 42 3.63 2.96 2.24
N GLN A 43 3.66 3.49 1.02
CA GLN A 43 3.73 4.94 0.76
C GLN A 43 2.46 5.68 1.21
N ILE A 44 1.27 5.07 1.08
CA ILE A 44 0.03 5.63 1.62
C ILE A 44 0.12 5.73 3.15
N ILE A 45 0.59 4.67 3.82
CA ILE A 45 0.75 4.66 5.28
C ILE A 45 1.76 5.72 5.73
N ALA A 46 2.90 5.82 5.06
CA ALA A 46 3.92 6.83 5.34
C ALA A 46 3.38 8.25 5.13
N TYR A 47 2.53 8.46 4.11
CA TYR A 47 1.85 9.74 3.89
C TYR A 47 0.92 10.09 5.06
N ILE A 48 0.14 9.13 5.55
CA ILE A 48 -0.75 9.34 6.70
C ILE A 48 0.08 9.79 7.91
N TRP A 49 1.12 9.05 8.28
CA TRP A 49 1.99 9.40 9.41
C TRP A 49 2.66 10.77 9.24
N ARG A 50 3.15 11.08 8.04
CA ARG A 50 3.85 12.35 7.81
C ARG A 50 2.96 13.57 8.03
N TRP A 51 1.67 13.49 7.68
CA TRP A 51 0.82 14.67 7.53
C TRP A 51 -0.38 14.71 8.48
N ALA A 52 -0.84 13.59 9.04
CA ALA A 52 -2.08 13.57 9.84
C ALA A 52 -2.03 14.51 11.05
N ASP A 53 -0.86 14.62 11.70
CA ASP A 53 -0.61 15.44 12.88
C ASP A 53 0.22 16.71 12.59
N GLU A 54 0.46 17.03 11.31
CA GLU A 54 1.16 18.26 10.91
C GLU A 54 0.33 19.49 11.33
N ASN A 55 1.00 20.51 11.88
CA ASN A 55 0.31 21.68 12.46
C ASN A 55 0.56 22.97 11.69
N ASN A 56 1.45 22.95 10.70
CA ASN A 56 1.68 24.10 9.84
C ASN A 56 0.54 24.27 8.81
N GLU A 57 -0.10 25.43 8.80
CA GLU A 57 -1.21 25.78 7.87
C GLU A 57 -0.84 25.61 6.40
N LYS A 58 0.44 25.74 6.04
CA LYS A 58 0.92 25.49 4.67
C LYS A 58 0.59 24.08 4.18
N TYR A 59 0.45 23.12 5.10
CA TYR A 59 0.18 21.71 4.81
C TYR A 59 -1.25 21.29 5.17
N ALA A 60 -2.17 22.24 5.30
CA ALA A 60 -3.57 21.96 5.67
C ALA A 60 -4.23 20.94 4.73
N GLU A 61 -3.94 21.00 3.43
CA GLU A 61 -4.49 20.07 2.46
C GLU A 61 -3.92 18.66 2.62
N GLN A 62 -2.60 18.53 2.79
CA GLN A 62 -1.95 17.24 3.05
C GLN A 62 -2.48 16.62 4.34
N LYS A 63 -2.66 17.44 5.39
CA LYS A 63 -3.27 17.02 6.65
C LYS A 63 -4.69 16.50 6.44
N ARG A 64 -5.51 17.22 5.67
CA ARG A 64 -6.88 16.81 5.36
C ARG A 64 -6.91 15.47 4.63
N VAL A 65 -6.12 15.32 3.58
CA VAL A 65 -5.98 14.09 2.80
C VAL A 65 -5.51 12.92 3.68
N ALA A 66 -4.48 13.14 4.50
CA ALA A 66 -3.95 12.11 5.41
C ALA A 66 -5.00 11.63 6.42
N ASN A 67 -5.77 12.56 7.01
CA ASN A 67 -6.83 12.19 7.94
C ASN A 67 -7.99 11.45 7.24
N LEU A 68 -8.31 11.77 5.98
CA LEU A 68 -9.28 11.01 5.19
C LEU A 68 -8.75 9.60 4.87
N LEU A 69 -7.51 9.48 4.39
CA LEU A 69 -6.86 8.19 4.12
C LEU A 69 -6.80 7.31 5.37
N ARG A 70 -6.51 7.90 6.54
CA ARG A 70 -6.46 7.21 7.83
C ARG A 70 -7.73 6.40 8.12
N THR A 71 -8.90 6.94 7.78
CA THR A 71 -10.20 6.28 8.02
C THR A 71 -10.35 4.94 7.30
N TYR A 72 -9.62 4.72 6.20
CA TYR A 72 -9.62 3.44 5.48
C TYR A 72 -8.90 2.32 6.26
N PHE A 73 -8.06 2.68 7.24
CA PHE A 73 -7.26 1.73 8.02
C PHE A 73 -7.79 1.54 9.46
N GLU A 74 -8.52 2.50 10.04
CA GLU A 74 -8.86 2.57 11.48
C GLU A 74 -9.83 1.49 12.02
N HIS A 75 -10.51 0.72 11.16
CA HIS A 75 -11.44 -0.33 11.60
C HIS A 75 -11.29 -1.61 10.75
N PRO A 76 -10.37 -2.54 11.08
CA PRO A 76 -10.12 -3.73 10.24
C PRO A 76 -11.04 -4.92 10.53
N THR A 77 -11.50 -5.09 11.77
CA THR A 77 -12.25 -6.27 12.18
C THR A 77 -13.68 -5.90 12.52
N SER A 78 -14.63 -6.28 11.66
CA SER A 78 -15.95 -6.59 12.17
C SER A 78 -15.82 -7.90 12.93
N ASP A 79 -15.83 -7.82 14.25
CA ASP A 79 -16.29 -8.97 15.04
C ASP A 79 -17.61 -9.44 14.40
N GLN A 80 -17.68 -10.73 14.10
CA GLN A 80 -18.81 -11.46 13.51
C GLN A 80 -18.73 -11.72 12.00
N GLY A 81 -18.20 -12.90 11.68
CA GLY A 81 -18.77 -13.76 10.65
C GLY A 81 -18.20 -13.59 9.26
N LEU A 82 -17.78 -14.71 8.69
CA LEU A 82 -17.34 -14.94 7.30
C LEU A 82 -18.41 -14.63 6.22
N LYS A 83 -19.27 -13.63 6.41
CA LYS A 83 -20.26 -13.21 5.41
C LYS A 83 -20.36 -11.68 5.44
N GLU A 84 -19.75 -11.05 4.43
CA GLU A 84 -19.76 -9.62 4.16
C GLU A 84 -18.90 -8.76 5.11
N GLY A 85 -17.59 -8.85 4.94
CA GLY A 85 -16.61 -7.99 5.61
C GLY A 85 -16.68 -6.55 5.11
N LYS A 86 -17.51 -5.72 5.76
CA LYS A 86 -17.68 -4.28 5.46
C LYS A 86 -16.38 -3.46 5.47
N ASN A 87 -15.30 -3.98 6.06
CA ASN A 87 -13.99 -3.30 6.12
C ASN A 87 -13.08 -3.63 4.93
N ALA A 88 -13.17 -4.86 4.40
CA ALA A 88 -12.46 -5.22 3.17
C ALA A 88 -12.95 -4.35 2.00
N ASP A 89 -14.24 -4.00 1.98
CA ASP A 89 -14.82 -3.14 0.94
C ASP A 89 -14.22 -1.73 0.92
N HIS A 90 -13.83 -1.17 2.07
CA HIS A 90 -13.24 0.18 2.11
C HIS A 90 -11.83 0.19 1.53
N LEU A 91 -10.98 -0.75 1.96
CA LEU A 91 -9.63 -0.89 1.38
C LEU A 91 -9.70 -1.28 -0.10
N LYS A 92 -10.64 -2.16 -0.49
CA LYS A 92 -10.88 -2.49 -1.90
C LYS A 92 -11.25 -1.27 -2.72
N LYS A 93 -12.11 -0.37 -2.21
CA LYS A 93 -12.44 0.91 -2.88
C LYS A 93 -11.22 1.80 -3.05
N LEU A 94 -10.40 1.96 -2.01
CA LEU A 94 -9.18 2.77 -2.09
C LEU A 94 -8.19 2.18 -3.10
N PHE A 95 -7.91 0.88 -3.00
CA PHE A 95 -6.92 0.18 -3.79
C PHE A 95 -7.35 -0.07 -5.25
N GLY A 96 -8.65 -0.15 -5.50
CA GLY A 96 -9.26 -0.25 -6.82
C GLY A 96 -9.48 1.08 -7.53
N ALA A 97 -9.24 2.21 -6.86
CA ALA A 97 -9.42 3.53 -7.47
C ALA A 97 -8.32 3.83 -8.50
N ASN A 98 -8.70 4.56 -9.56
CA ASN A 98 -7.79 4.97 -10.61
C ASN A 98 -7.63 6.49 -10.64
N PRO A 99 -6.55 7.04 -10.05
CA PRO A 99 -6.29 8.48 -9.99
C PRO A 99 -5.93 9.10 -11.35
N ASN A 100 -5.78 8.29 -12.41
CA ASN A 100 -5.49 8.76 -13.77
C ASN A 100 -6.76 9.14 -14.54
N GLN A 101 -7.94 8.77 -14.05
CA GLN A 101 -9.20 9.13 -14.71
C GLN A 101 -9.50 10.62 -14.53
N PRO A 102 -10.06 11.30 -15.55
CA PRO A 102 -10.53 12.67 -15.39
C PRO A 102 -11.58 12.71 -14.28
N LEU A 103 -11.33 13.52 -13.24
CA LEU A 103 -12.33 13.76 -12.21
C LEU A 103 -13.37 14.72 -12.80
N GLU A 104 -14.53 14.20 -13.20
CA GLU A 104 -15.63 15.00 -13.76
C GLU A 104 -16.14 16.04 -12.74
N THR A 105 -16.08 15.70 -11.46
CA THR A 105 -16.26 16.58 -10.31
C THR A 105 -15.16 16.30 -9.30
N VAL A 106 -14.60 17.35 -8.68
CA VAL A 106 -13.62 17.18 -7.59
C VAL A 106 -14.39 16.84 -6.32
N ASP A 107 -14.79 15.58 -6.17
CA ASP A 107 -15.13 15.06 -4.85
C ASP A 107 -13.81 14.82 -4.09
N GLU A 108 -13.51 15.72 -3.17
CA GLU A 108 -12.27 15.70 -2.39
C GLU A 108 -12.19 14.53 -1.38
N SER A 109 -13.26 13.73 -1.27
CA SER A 109 -13.31 12.49 -0.51
C SER A 109 -13.18 11.23 -1.37
N ASP A 110 -13.19 11.38 -2.70
CA ASP A 110 -13.04 10.28 -3.65
C ASP A 110 -11.66 9.62 -3.49
N PRO A 111 -11.58 8.28 -3.36
CA PRO A 111 -10.29 7.61 -3.22
C PRO A 111 -9.33 7.88 -4.38
N ALA A 112 -9.79 8.08 -5.62
CA ALA A 112 -8.96 8.48 -6.75
C ALA A 112 -8.35 9.89 -6.55
N TYR A 113 -9.12 10.83 -5.98
CA TYR A 113 -8.59 12.14 -5.58
C TYR A 113 -7.52 11.99 -4.49
N LEU A 114 -7.80 11.20 -3.45
CA LEU A 114 -6.86 11.00 -2.34
C LEU A 114 -5.54 10.37 -2.83
N LEU A 115 -5.60 9.33 -3.67
CA LEU A 115 -4.42 8.68 -4.25
C LEU A 115 -3.62 9.64 -5.15
N LYS A 116 -4.30 10.50 -5.90
CA LYS A 116 -3.65 11.54 -6.72
C LYS A 116 -2.80 12.48 -5.86
N GLN A 117 -3.30 12.90 -4.70
CA GLN A 117 -2.58 13.77 -3.77
C GLN A 117 -1.34 13.09 -3.16
N VAL A 118 -1.38 11.77 -2.97
CA VAL A 118 -0.23 11.00 -2.45
C VAL A 118 0.86 10.83 -3.52
N PHE A 119 0.47 10.38 -4.72
CA PHE A 119 1.42 9.84 -5.67
C PHE A 119 1.91 10.84 -6.72
N PHE A 120 1.09 11.83 -7.08
CA PHE A 120 1.42 12.85 -8.07
C PHE A 120 0.79 14.22 -7.75
N PRO A 121 1.12 14.81 -6.58
CA PRO A 121 0.58 16.11 -6.17
C PRO A 121 0.91 17.26 -7.12
N GLN A 122 1.89 17.10 -8.02
CA GLN A 122 2.34 18.13 -8.97
C GLN A 122 1.93 17.86 -10.44
N GLY A 123 1.09 16.88 -10.73
CA GLY A 123 0.57 16.71 -12.08
C GLY A 123 0.37 15.26 -12.50
N ASN A 124 1.08 14.83 -13.55
CA ASN A 124 0.83 13.55 -14.19
C ASN A 124 1.34 12.36 -13.36
N PRO A 125 0.69 11.19 -13.46
CA PRO A 125 1.15 9.97 -12.84
C PRO A 125 2.52 9.55 -13.38
N PRO A 126 3.50 9.24 -12.52
CA PRO A 126 4.73 8.57 -12.92
C PRO A 126 4.46 7.18 -13.52
N ASP A 127 5.22 6.79 -14.54
CA ASP A 127 5.10 5.49 -15.22
C ASP A 127 5.41 4.30 -14.29
N GLU A 128 6.12 4.54 -13.18
CA GLU A 128 6.51 3.49 -12.23
C GLU A 128 5.36 3.02 -11.33
N TYR A 129 4.24 3.75 -11.31
CA TYR A 129 3.08 3.37 -10.51
C TYR A 129 2.07 2.55 -11.27
N ILE A 130 1.50 1.57 -10.58
CA ILE A 130 0.38 0.79 -11.09
C ILE A 130 -0.91 1.34 -10.49
N PHE A 131 -1.86 1.65 -11.37
CA PHE A 131 -3.22 2.01 -11.00
C PHE A 131 -4.23 1.26 -11.89
N PRO A 132 -5.31 0.71 -11.31
CA PRO A 132 -5.53 0.58 -9.87
C PRO A 132 -4.43 -0.26 -9.20
N ILE A 133 -4.17 -0.01 -7.91
CA ILE A 133 -3.10 -0.71 -7.18
C ILE A 133 -3.39 -2.22 -7.23
N PHE A 134 -4.65 -2.58 -6.99
CA PHE A 134 -5.17 -3.93 -7.18
C PHE A 134 -6.25 -3.91 -8.26
N ASP A 135 -6.17 -4.84 -9.21
CA ASP A 135 -7.12 -4.93 -10.30
C ASP A 135 -8.43 -5.63 -9.88
N LYS A 136 -9.41 -5.65 -10.80
CA LYS A 136 -10.72 -6.24 -10.53
C LYS A 136 -10.68 -7.74 -10.20
N CYS A 137 -9.69 -8.48 -10.69
CA CYS A 137 -9.50 -9.88 -10.34
C CYS A 137 -8.95 -9.99 -8.92
N GLU A 138 -7.93 -9.21 -8.60
CA GLU A 138 -7.28 -9.18 -7.29
C GLU A 138 -8.21 -8.67 -6.17
N LEU A 139 -9.19 -7.84 -6.52
CA LEU A 139 -10.23 -7.36 -5.60
C LEU A 139 -11.41 -8.33 -5.47
N GLY A 140 -11.48 -9.38 -6.29
CA GLY A 140 -12.60 -10.32 -6.32
C GLY A 140 -13.89 -9.76 -6.93
N GLU A 141 -13.80 -8.69 -7.73
CA GLU A 141 -14.97 -8.09 -8.41
C GLU A 141 -15.44 -8.93 -9.59
N ILE A 142 -14.52 -9.63 -10.26
CA ILE A 142 -14.86 -10.53 -11.38
C ILE A 142 -15.35 -11.88 -10.86
N ASN A 143 -14.67 -12.42 -9.85
CA ASN A 143 -15.06 -13.65 -9.17
C ASN A 143 -14.81 -13.49 -7.66
N PRO A 144 -15.86 -13.48 -6.82
CA PRO A 144 -15.71 -13.34 -5.36
C PRO A 144 -14.90 -14.46 -4.68
N SER A 145 -14.73 -15.60 -5.35
CA SER A 145 -13.90 -16.72 -4.86
C SER A 145 -12.40 -16.51 -5.11
N LEU A 146 -11.99 -15.51 -5.89
CA LEU A 146 -10.60 -15.22 -6.21
C LEU A 146 -10.18 -13.84 -5.69
N GLY A 147 -8.88 -13.66 -5.44
CA GLY A 147 -8.29 -12.37 -5.09
C GLY A 147 -7.74 -12.30 -3.65
N TYR A 148 -7.65 -11.09 -3.12
CA TYR A 148 -7.11 -10.80 -1.79
C TYR A 148 -8.19 -10.47 -0.76
N LEU A 149 -8.05 -11.09 0.41
CA LEU A 149 -8.70 -10.68 1.65
C LEU A 149 -7.74 -9.76 2.41
N PHE A 150 -8.05 -8.47 2.48
CA PHE A 150 -7.24 -7.50 3.22
C PHE A 150 -7.56 -7.55 4.73
N GLU A 151 -6.52 -7.59 5.55
CA GLU A 151 -6.60 -7.52 7.00
C GLU A 151 -5.58 -6.47 7.49
N VAL A 152 -5.98 -5.52 8.34
CA VAL A 152 -5.02 -4.54 8.89
C VAL A 152 -4.61 -4.96 10.30
N THR A 153 -3.31 -4.93 10.58
CA THR A 153 -2.74 -5.23 11.90
C THR A 153 -2.01 -4.02 12.49
N TYR A 154 -2.23 -3.76 13.77
CA TYR A 154 -1.60 -2.64 14.49
C TYR A 154 -0.37 -3.03 15.30
N SER A 155 -0.05 -4.32 15.38
CA SER A 155 1.00 -4.86 16.26
C SER A 155 2.30 -5.19 15.54
N SER A 156 2.36 -4.99 14.21
CA SER A 156 3.51 -5.35 13.37
C SER A 156 3.84 -4.23 12.40
N PHE A 157 5.12 -4.13 12.03
CA PHE A 157 5.63 -3.32 10.92
C PHE A 157 5.84 -4.14 9.64
N ILE A 158 5.67 -5.46 9.71
CA ILE A 158 5.85 -6.40 8.60
C ILE A 158 4.52 -7.10 8.35
N GLY A 159 4.01 -6.91 7.13
CA GLY A 159 2.85 -7.55 6.56
C GLY A 159 3.19 -8.85 5.88
N GLN A 160 2.18 -9.69 5.69
CA GLN A 160 2.34 -11.06 5.20
C GLN A 160 1.25 -11.38 4.18
N ILE A 161 1.58 -12.25 3.23
CA ILE A 161 0.57 -12.91 2.39
C ILE A 161 0.50 -14.36 2.80
N LEU A 162 -0.69 -14.77 3.22
CA LEU A 162 -0.98 -16.11 3.74
C LEU A 162 -2.14 -16.71 2.97
N ASP A 163 -2.30 -18.03 3.02
CA ASP A 163 -3.56 -18.66 2.64
C ASP A 163 -4.67 -18.18 3.59
N ALA A 164 -5.85 -17.83 3.08
CA ALA A 164 -6.86 -17.15 3.89
C ALA A 164 -7.40 -18.02 5.04
N ASP A 165 -7.88 -19.23 4.71
CA ASP A 165 -8.18 -20.35 5.62
C ASP A 165 -8.73 -21.54 4.80
N ASN A 166 -9.05 -22.66 5.46
CA ASN A 166 -9.69 -23.83 4.83
C ASN A 166 -11.11 -23.54 4.27
N ASN A 167 -11.73 -22.42 4.65
CA ASN A 167 -13.08 -22.06 4.21
C ASN A 167 -13.06 -21.24 2.91
N ALA A 168 -11.93 -20.60 2.59
CA ALA A 168 -11.71 -19.85 1.36
C ALA A 168 -10.33 -20.19 0.75
N PRO A 169 -10.11 -21.44 0.27
CA PRO A 169 -8.81 -21.91 -0.21
C PRO A 169 -8.34 -21.22 -1.51
N GLU A 170 -9.24 -20.53 -2.20
CA GLU A 170 -8.96 -19.83 -3.44
C GLU A 170 -8.56 -18.35 -3.23
N LEU A 171 -8.57 -17.88 -1.98
CA LEU A 171 -8.21 -16.51 -1.59
C LEU A 171 -6.86 -16.45 -0.89
N PHE A 172 -6.09 -15.42 -1.21
CA PHE A 172 -4.93 -15.02 -0.40
C PHE A 172 -5.36 -13.98 0.64
N LYS A 173 -4.93 -14.13 1.88
CA LYS A 173 -5.03 -13.09 2.90
C LYS A 173 -3.80 -12.21 2.85
N MET A 174 -3.99 -10.91 2.66
CA MET A 174 -2.93 -9.90 2.72
C MET A 174 -3.06 -9.10 4.01
N ILE A 175 -2.09 -9.29 4.91
CA ILE A 175 -1.98 -8.60 6.18
C ILE A 175 -1.21 -7.30 5.97
N ILE A 176 -1.89 -6.17 6.15
CA ILE A 176 -1.38 -4.81 5.98
C ILE A 176 -1.01 -4.26 7.38
N PRO A 177 0.27 -4.01 7.66
CA PRO A 177 0.69 -3.41 8.91
C PRO A 177 0.34 -1.92 8.91
N TYR A 178 -0.38 -1.49 9.93
CA TYR A 178 -0.66 -0.10 10.23
C TYR A 178 -0.48 0.16 11.73
N PRO A 179 0.74 -0.02 12.27
CA PRO A 179 0.99 0.20 13.69
C PRO A 179 0.86 1.69 14.06
N PRO A 180 0.74 2.01 15.36
CA PRO A 180 0.90 3.39 15.81
C PRO A 180 2.22 3.97 15.30
N GLU A 181 2.19 5.24 14.90
CA GLU A 181 3.40 5.93 14.45
C GLU A 181 4.48 5.88 15.55
N PRO A 182 5.72 5.48 15.20
CA PRO A 182 6.84 5.55 16.14
C PRO A 182 7.07 6.97 16.65
N SER A 183 7.73 7.09 17.82
CA SER A 183 8.14 8.41 18.30
C SER A 183 9.12 9.08 17.32
N TRP A 184 8.93 10.38 17.09
CA TRP A 184 9.82 11.19 16.26
C TRP A 184 11.24 11.21 16.84
N GLY A 185 12.22 10.91 16.01
CA GLY A 185 13.63 11.02 16.40
C GLY A 185 14.58 10.42 15.37
N ASN A 186 15.83 10.90 15.39
CA ASN A 186 16.88 10.40 14.49
C ASN A 186 17.18 8.91 14.67
N ALA A 187 16.84 8.33 15.83
CA ALA A 187 17.04 6.91 16.12
C ALA A 187 15.90 6.01 15.62
N THR A 188 14.76 6.60 15.25
CA THR A 188 13.51 5.87 14.94
C THR A 188 12.98 6.30 13.58
N LEU A 189 12.27 7.41 13.51
CA LEU A 189 11.62 7.92 12.31
C LEU A 189 11.64 9.45 12.34
N ASN A 190 12.07 10.06 11.24
CA ASN A 190 12.05 11.51 11.07
C ASN A 190 11.23 11.93 9.83
N ALA A 191 10.96 13.23 9.70
CA ALA A 191 10.04 13.74 8.68
C ALA A 191 10.61 13.60 7.27
N ASP A 192 11.95 13.61 7.16
CA ASP A 192 12.67 13.44 5.91
C ASP A 192 12.60 11.97 5.48
N ASP A 193 12.75 11.00 6.39
CA ASP A 193 12.61 9.56 6.09
C ASP A 193 11.25 9.25 5.42
N LEU A 194 10.17 9.81 5.98
CA LEU A 194 8.83 9.66 5.44
C LEU A 194 8.69 10.37 4.09
N SER A 195 9.17 11.60 3.98
CA SER A 195 9.08 12.40 2.74
C SER A 195 9.89 11.75 1.60
N ASP A 196 11.07 11.22 1.90
CA ASP A 196 11.93 10.49 0.98
C ASP A 196 11.28 9.18 0.54
N TRP A 197 10.59 8.48 1.45
CA TRP A 197 9.87 7.26 1.09
C TRP A 197 8.64 7.54 0.23
N ILE A 198 7.82 8.52 0.61
CA ILE A 198 6.63 8.97 -0.14
C ILE A 198 7.03 9.38 -1.56
N SER A 199 8.16 10.07 -1.72
CA SER A 199 8.69 10.54 -3.02
C SER A 199 9.56 9.51 -3.76
N ASN A 200 9.78 8.32 -3.18
CA ASN A 200 10.59 7.30 -3.81
C ASN A 200 9.94 6.74 -5.10
N ARG A 201 10.58 6.99 -6.25
CA ARG A 201 10.21 6.41 -7.55
C ARG A 201 11.27 5.46 -8.11
N LYS A 202 12.35 5.20 -7.36
CA LYS A 202 13.50 4.44 -7.86
C LYS A 202 13.07 3.02 -8.28
N PRO A 203 13.29 2.61 -9.55
CA PRO A 203 12.99 1.26 -10.01
C PRO A 203 13.71 0.21 -9.17
N GLY A 204 13.02 -0.88 -8.87
CA GLY A 204 13.55 -2.00 -8.08
C GLY A 204 13.73 -1.71 -6.58
N LYS A 205 13.53 -0.48 -6.11
CA LYS A 205 13.49 -0.15 -4.68
C LYS A 205 12.06 -0.24 -4.16
N TYR A 206 11.68 -1.44 -3.71
CA TYR A 206 10.32 -1.75 -3.27
C TYR A 206 10.08 -1.58 -1.77
N PHE A 207 11.14 -1.52 -0.96
CA PHE A 207 11.06 -1.42 0.49
C PHE A 207 11.79 -0.18 1.01
N ALA A 208 11.27 0.39 2.11
CA ALA A 208 11.87 1.53 2.78
C ALA A 208 13.13 1.11 3.54
N ASP A 209 14.19 1.90 3.45
CA ASP A 209 15.44 1.59 4.17
C ASP A 209 15.26 1.74 5.70
N ASN A 210 14.37 2.64 6.13
CA ASN A 210 14.03 2.79 7.54
C ASN A 210 13.09 1.64 7.97
N PRO A 211 13.50 0.77 8.92
CA PRO A 211 12.74 -0.41 9.33
C PRO A 211 11.45 -0.10 10.10
N TYR A 212 11.27 1.15 10.53
CA TYR A 212 10.05 1.61 11.18
C TYR A 212 8.98 2.05 10.18
N ILE A 213 9.28 2.10 8.87
CA ILE A 213 8.26 2.30 7.84
C ILE A 213 7.67 0.92 7.47
N PRO A 214 6.35 0.70 7.59
CA PRO A 214 5.78 -0.63 7.43
C PRO A 214 5.92 -1.17 6.01
N THR A 215 6.17 -2.47 5.91
CA THR A 215 6.23 -3.21 4.64
C THR A 215 5.04 -4.15 4.56
N THR A 216 4.27 -4.14 3.47
CA THR A 216 2.95 -4.80 3.44
C THR A 216 2.93 -6.20 2.81
N CYS A 217 4.00 -6.60 2.11
CA CYS A 217 4.15 -7.94 1.55
C CYS A 217 5.52 -8.52 1.93
N SER A 218 5.53 -9.72 2.53
CA SER A 218 6.74 -10.48 2.89
C SER A 218 6.67 -11.96 2.51
#